data_AF-A0A2K3E2U4-F1
#
_entry.id   AF-A0A2K3E2U4-F1
#
_cell.length_a   1.000
_cell.length_b   1.000
_cell.length_c   1.000
_cell.angle_alpha   90.00
_cell.angle_beta   90.00
_cell.angle_gamma   90.00
#
_symmetry.space_group_name_H-M   'P 1'
#
loop_
_entity.id
_entity.type
_entity.pdbx_description
1 polymer ?
#
loop_
_entity_poly.entity_id
_entity_poly.type
_entity_poly.pdbx_seq_one_letter_code
_entity_poly.pdbx_strand_id
1 'polypeptide(L)'
;MTRLRASHGRPAGPHRPAADGSGGLLDDLRSGTFALAQDAPPHQKGRVAALAAAAAPGHSLPTEDSAPRWEKVLWKPQPFPDNYVDHTFLQHLVVNDAVPRRRYWPVVLASTAVTQQMSCVVAAAAVPLHLQAGRTGPRQLLAACGVLLLLGYATCAVLGGQLLGGSLARGVRQCVLLVGGVYGLSPLLHSLTATVSSDSVVALAVGLAAAHLGLCDYSFVNSVTDKMTGALSLAAAVLAAVLVAGRMRTELETFAVVLLALELFLLSPFARRHVRRASVPAHLALTAVMAAAATALLFPASPAGAGAFAGSVLVVTLVCPAALVRGHVFKAKISGPWDEAAPHIPSELMPRRTGAGGAAAAAPEASRT
;
A
#
# COMPACT_ATOMS: atom_id res chain seq x y z
N MET A 1 3.44 -20.52 -46.44
CA MET A 1 2.42 -20.96 -47.42
C MET A 1 1.11 -21.01 -46.63
N THR A 2 0.05 -20.27 -46.95
CA THR A 2 -0.66 -20.20 -48.24
C THR A 2 -1.08 -18.76 -48.59
N ARG A 3 -1.24 -18.45 -49.90
CA ARG A 3 -1.69 -17.13 -50.43
C ARG A 3 -3.07 -17.25 -51.09
N LEU A 4 -3.62 -16.09 -51.50
CA LEU A 4 -4.73 -15.84 -52.45
C LEU A 4 -6.11 -15.74 -51.77
N ARG A 5 -7.04 -14.86 -52.21
CA ARG A 5 -7.04 -13.98 -53.41
C ARG A 5 -7.83 -12.68 -53.15
N ALA A 6 -7.49 -11.61 -53.86
CA ALA A 6 -8.25 -10.35 -53.88
C ALA A 6 -9.29 -10.35 -55.03
N SER A 7 -10.27 -9.45 -54.95
CA SER A 7 -11.10 -9.02 -56.09
C SER A 7 -11.27 -7.48 -56.07
N HIS A 8 -11.19 -6.87 -57.25
CA HIS A 8 -11.37 -5.43 -57.48
C HIS A 8 -12.72 -5.17 -58.15
N GLY A 9 -13.29 -3.98 -57.89
CA GLY A 9 -14.32 -3.34 -58.73
C GLY A 9 -13.97 -1.85 -58.87
N ARG A 10 -14.11 -1.28 -60.07
CA ARG A 10 -13.64 0.09 -60.45
C ARG A 10 -14.85 0.99 -60.86
N PRO A 11 -14.69 2.25 -61.33
CA PRO A 11 -15.51 3.37 -60.86
C PRO A 11 -16.51 3.92 -61.90
N ALA A 12 -17.27 4.96 -61.54
CA ALA A 12 -18.12 5.74 -62.45
C ALA A 12 -17.75 7.24 -62.44
N GLY A 13 -17.91 7.89 -63.60
CA GLY A 13 -17.57 9.29 -63.88
C GLY A 13 -18.76 10.27 -63.90
N PRO A 14 -18.58 11.50 -64.43
CA PRO A 14 -19.25 12.71 -63.92
C PRO A 14 -20.44 13.23 -64.75
N HIS A 15 -21.23 14.14 -64.15
CA HIS A 15 -22.25 14.94 -64.83
C HIS A 15 -22.20 16.44 -64.44
N ARG A 16 -22.43 17.32 -65.43
CA ARG A 16 -22.84 18.75 -65.35
C ARG A 16 -24.24 18.83 -66.01
N PRO A 17 -25.18 19.71 -65.58
CA PRO A 17 -25.24 21.13 -66.01
C PRO A 17 -25.58 22.06 -64.80
N ALA A 18 -26.09 23.30 -64.87
CA ALA A 18 -26.51 24.22 -65.95
C ALA A 18 -26.18 25.70 -65.57
N ALA A 19 -26.91 26.70 -66.09
CA ALA A 19 -26.87 28.11 -65.66
C ALA A 19 -28.24 28.83 -65.82
N ASP A 20 -28.33 30.01 -65.21
CA ASP A 20 -29.33 31.10 -65.33
C ASP A 20 -30.78 30.94 -64.79
N GLY A 21 -31.27 32.04 -64.18
CA GLY A 21 -32.66 32.16 -63.69
C GLY A 21 -32.92 33.15 -62.52
N SER A 22 -31.92 33.85 -61.99
CA SER A 22 -32.02 34.58 -60.70
C SER A 22 -32.27 36.11 -60.82
N GLY A 23 -33.11 36.54 -61.77
CA GLY A 23 -33.39 37.97 -62.00
C GLY A 23 -34.59 38.54 -61.23
N GLY A 24 -35.76 37.87 -61.27
CA GLY A 24 -37.03 38.46 -60.82
C GLY A 24 -37.33 38.37 -59.32
N LEU A 25 -36.81 37.37 -58.61
CA LEU A 25 -37.23 37.07 -57.23
C LEU A 25 -36.71 38.07 -56.18
N LEU A 26 -35.65 38.82 -56.49
CA LEU A 26 -34.96 39.69 -55.54
C LEU A 26 -35.62 41.06 -55.35
N ASP A 27 -36.33 41.56 -56.37
CA ASP A 27 -37.01 42.86 -56.30
C ASP A 27 -38.36 42.77 -55.57
N ASP A 28 -39.11 41.66 -55.73
CA ASP A 28 -40.33 41.39 -54.95
C ASP A 28 -40.03 41.21 -53.44
N LEU A 29 -38.87 40.68 -53.07
CA LEU A 29 -38.45 40.54 -51.67
C LEU A 29 -38.04 41.88 -51.02
N ARG A 30 -37.57 42.85 -51.82
CA ARG A 30 -37.18 44.19 -51.35
C ARG A 30 -38.37 45.08 -51.00
N SER A 31 -39.45 45.01 -51.77
CA SER A 31 -40.65 45.82 -51.52
C SER A 31 -41.36 45.38 -50.23
N GLY A 32 -41.44 44.07 -49.97
CA GLY A 32 -42.05 43.51 -48.76
C GLY A 32 -41.27 43.77 -47.46
N THR A 33 -39.94 43.83 -47.50
CA THR A 33 -39.12 44.07 -46.30
C THR A 33 -39.17 45.50 -45.79
N PHE A 34 -39.36 46.49 -46.67
CA PHE A 34 -39.39 47.90 -46.26
C PHE A 34 -40.68 48.26 -45.50
N ALA A 35 -41.82 47.65 -45.86
CA ALA A 35 -43.10 47.87 -45.19
C ALA A 35 -43.12 47.38 -43.73
N LEU A 36 -42.52 46.21 -43.46
CA LEU A 36 -42.50 45.60 -42.12
C LEU A 36 -41.61 46.34 -41.10
N ALA A 37 -40.75 47.26 -41.54
CA ALA A 37 -39.83 47.98 -40.66
C ALA A 37 -40.48 49.18 -39.94
N GLN A 38 -41.60 49.73 -40.45
CA GLN A 38 -42.18 50.96 -39.91
C GLN A 38 -43.04 50.74 -38.66
N ASP A 39 -43.77 49.61 -38.56
CA ASP A 39 -44.72 49.31 -37.46
C ASP A 39 -44.16 48.45 -36.30
N ALA A 40 -42.85 48.17 -36.28
CA ALA A 40 -42.25 47.33 -35.22
C ALA A 40 -42.17 48.06 -33.85
N PRO A 41 -42.52 47.40 -32.72
CA PRO A 41 -42.46 48.00 -31.39
C PRO A 41 -41.02 48.32 -30.95
N PRO A 42 -40.81 49.32 -30.05
CA PRO A 42 -39.51 49.94 -29.84
C PRO A 42 -38.40 49.00 -29.35
N HIS A 43 -38.74 47.93 -28.65
CA HIS A 43 -37.76 46.94 -28.15
C HIS A 43 -37.27 45.95 -29.23
N GLN A 44 -37.89 45.91 -30.42
CA GLN A 44 -37.44 45.07 -31.55
C GLN A 44 -36.70 45.84 -32.65
N LYS A 45 -36.83 47.18 -32.72
CA LYS A 45 -36.17 47.99 -33.77
C LYS A 45 -34.66 47.76 -33.86
N GLY A 46 -33.98 47.54 -32.73
CA GLY A 46 -32.54 47.19 -32.71
C GLY A 46 -32.19 45.85 -33.37
N ARG A 47 -33.05 44.83 -33.28
CA ARG A 47 -32.82 43.51 -33.92
C ARG A 47 -33.09 43.55 -35.42
N VAL A 48 -34.08 44.33 -35.86
CA VAL A 48 -34.38 44.51 -37.30
C VAL A 48 -33.30 45.36 -37.97
N ALA A 49 -32.83 46.43 -37.31
CA ALA A 49 -31.68 47.22 -37.78
C ALA A 49 -30.39 46.39 -37.88
N ALA A 50 -30.13 45.51 -36.90
CA ALA A 50 -28.99 44.60 -36.95
C ALA A 50 -29.07 43.57 -38.10
N LEU A 51 -30.26 43.02 -38.40
CA LEU A 51 -30.46 42.15 -39.56
C LEU A 51 -30.29 42.89 -40.89
N ALA A 52 -30.79 44.12 -40.99
CA ALA A 52 -30.63 44.95 -42.19
C ALA A 52 -29.16 45.34 -42.44
N ALA A 53 -28.41 45.65 -41.37
CA ALA A 53 -26.97 45.93 -41.45
C ALA A 53 -26.16 44.69 -41.89
N ALA A 54 -26.57 43.49 -41.49
CA ALA A 54 -25.95 42.23 -41.91
C ALA A 54 -26.20 41.86 -43.39
N ALA A 55 -27.13 42.53 -44.07
CA ALA A 55 -27.44 42.32 -45.49
C ALA A 55 -26.71 43.29 -46.45
N ALA A 56 -25.78 44.11 -45.95
CA ALA A 56 -24.97 44.99 -46.78
C ALA A 56 -23.86 44.19 -47.52
N PRO A 57 -23.64 44.41 -48.84
CA PRO A 57 -22.64 43.68 -49.60
C PRO A 57 -21.23 44.16 -49.25
N GLY A 58 -20.60 43.52 -48.26
CA GLY A 58 -19.25 43.89 -47.81
C GLY A 58 -18.80 43.29 -46.48
N HIS A 59 -19.60 42.46 -45.81
CA HIS A 59 -19.15 41.70 -44.64
C HIS A 59 -19.07 40.21 -44.99
N SER A 60 -17.84 39.73 -45.15
CA SER A 60 -17.55 38.30 -44.95
C SER A 60 -18.06 37.89 -43.59
N LEU A 61 -18.86 36.82 -43.54
CA LEU A 61 -19.15 36.12 -42.28
C LEU A 61 -17.81 35.88 -41.56
N PRO A 62 -17.69 36.16 -40.25
CA PRO A 62 -16.47 35.85 -39.53
C PRO A 62 -16.24 34.34 -39.64
N THR A 63 -15.12 33.95 -40.23
CA THR A 63 -14.61 32.58 -40.14
C THR A 63 -14.51 32.22 -38.66
N GLU A 64 -14.93 31.01 -38.28
CA GLU A 64 -14.99 30.58 -36.86
C GLU A 64 -13.64 30.70 -36.13
N ASP A 65 -12.54 30.83 -36.87
CA ASP A 65 -11.17 31.12 -36.41
C ASP A 65 -11.01 32.43 -35.61
N SER A 66 -12.00 33.34 -35.57
CA SER A 66 -11.88 34.62 -34.85
C SER A 66 -12.38 34.60 -33.39
N ALA A 67 -12.90 33.48 -32.89
CA ALA A 67 -13.29 33.37 -31.48
C ALA A 67 -12.05 33.21 -30.57
N PRO A 68 -11.99 33.88 -29.41
CA PRO A 68 -10.85 33.70 -28.49
C PRO A 68 -10.80 32.25 -28.02
N ARG A 69 -9.74 31.52 -28.36
CA ARG A 69 -9.56 30.13 -27.95
C ARG A 69 -9.28 30.07 -26.45
N TRP A 70 -10.04 29.25 -25.71
CA TRP A 70 -9.75 28.98 -24.31
C TRP A 70 -8.39 28.31 -24.15
N GLU A 71 -7.59 28.83 -23.23
CA GLU A 71 -6.28 28.32 -22.86
C GLU A 71 -6.31 27.72 -21.46
N LYS A 72 -5.62 26.59 -21.28
CA LYS A 72 -5.59 25.86 -20.01
C LYS A 72 -4.58 26.47 -19.02
N VAL A 73 -4.84 27.70 -18.59
CA VAL A 73 -3.92 28.51 -17.77
C VAL A 73 -4.68 29.14 -16.59
N LEU A 74 -4.35 28.72 -15.36
CA LEU A 74 -5.04 29.15 -14.14
C LEU A 74 -4.83 30.64 -13.79
N TRP A 75 -3.70 31.23 -14.22
CA TRP A 75 -3.28 32.59 -13.82
C TRP A 75 -3.61 33.69 -14.83
N LYS A 76 -4.10 33.33 -16.03
CA LYS A 76 -4.35 34.28 -17.12
C LYS A 76 -5.84 34.65 -17.15
N PRO A 77 -6.22 35.94 -17.06
CA PRO A 77 -7.59 36.39 -17.28
C PRO A 77 -8.05 36.04 -18.70
N GLN A 78 -9.24 35.48 -18.85
CA GLN A 78 -9.78 35.00 -20.12
C GLN A 78 -11.28 35.36 -20.25
N PRO A 79 -11.81 35.50 -21.48
CA PRO A 79 -13.21 35.88 -21.72
C PRO A 79 -14.18 34.69 -21.54
N PHE A 80 -13.95 33.87 -20.51
CA PHE A 80 -14.70 32.66 -20.19
C PHE A 80 -15.06 32.66 -18.69
N PRO A 81 -16.23 32.15 -18.30
CA PRO A 81 -16.56 31.95 -16.88
C PRO A 81 -15.52 31.08 -16.14
N ASP A 82 -15.32 31.31 -14.85
CA ASP A 82 -14.36 30.54 -14.03
C ASP A 82 -14.65 29.03 -13.98
N ASN A 83 -15.90 28.63 -14.22
CA ASN A 83 -16.35 27.24 -14.32
C ASN A 83 -16.44 26.72 -15.76
N TYR A 84 -15.91 27.46 -16.75
CA TYR A 84 -15.88 27.01 -18.14
C TYR A 84 -14.91 25.83 -18.31
N VAL A 85 -15.39 24.81 -19.01
CA VAL A 85 -14.65 23.60 -19.33
C VAL A 85 -14.70 23.41 -20.84
N ASP A 86 -13.55 23.15 -21.44
CA ASP A 86 -13.42 22.98 -22.88
C ASP A 86 -13.98 21.63 -23.37
N HIS A 87 -14.36 21.56 -24.64
CA HIS A 87 -14.91 20.34 -25.25
C HIS A 87 -13.87 19.20 -25.39
N THR A 88 -12.58 19.48 -25.24
CA THR A 88 -11.51 18.47 -25.22
C THR A 88 -11.14 18.00 -23.80
N PHE A 89 -11.75 18.54 -22.74
CA PHE A 89 -11.42 18.26 -21.34
C PHE A 89 -11.38 16.76 -21.01
N LEU A 90 -12.41 16.01 -21.42
CA LEU A 90 -12.49 14.56 -21.21
C LEU A 90 -11.56 13.75 -22.13
N GLN A 91 -11.09 14.33 -23.24
CA GLN A 91 -10.09 13.69 -24.11
C GLN A 91 -8.70 13.66 -23.45
N HIS A 92 -8.45 14.60 -22.53
CA HIS A 92 -7.24 14.67 -21.72
C HIS A 92 -7.34 13.89 -20.39
N LEU A 93 -8.36 13.04 -20.21
CA LEU A 93 -8.53 12.24 -19.00
C LEU A 93 -7.53 11.09 -18.96
N VAL A 94 -6.58 11.12 -18.02
CA VAL A 94 -5.53 10.10 -17.91
C VAL A 94 -5.95 9.05 -16.88
N VAL A 95 -6.31 7.85 -17.33
CA VAL A 95 -6.72 6.75 -16.45
C VAL A 95 -5.56 5.78 -16.22
N ASN A 96 -5.29 5.46 -14.94
CA ASN A 96 -4.36 4.44 -14.46
C ASN A 96 -2.86 4.61 -14.74
N ASP A 97 -2.42 5.74 -15.30
CA ASP A 97 -1.00 6.03 -15.60
C ASP A 97 -0.08 5.88 -14.35
N ALA A 98 -0.44 6.53 -13.25
CA ALA A 98 0.32 6.50 -12.00
C ALA A 98 0.02 5.28 -11.09
N VAL A 99 -0.41 4.13 -11.61
CA VAL A 99 -0.77 2.94 -10.80
C VAL A 99 0.25 1.81 -10.96
N PRO A 100 1.18 1.59 -10.00
CA PRO A 100 2.23 0.58 -10.12
C PRO A 100 1.67 -0.84 -10.15
N ARG A 101 1.89 -1.58 -11.25
CA ARG A 101 1.45 -2.98 -11.39
C ARG A 101 2.11 -3.88 -10.34
N ARG A 102 1.32 -4.40 -9.40
CA ARG A 102 1.77 -5.37 -8.39
C ARG A 102 2.19 -6.69 -9.06
N ARG A 103 3.47 -7.05 -8.97
CA ARG A 103 3.98 -8.37 -9.37
C ARG A 103 3.73 -9.39 -8.24
N TYR A 104 3.36 -10.62 -8.59
CA TYR A 104 3.01 -11.67 -7.62
C TYR A 104 4.12 -12.00 -6.61
N TRP A 105 5.31 -12.38 -7.09
CA TRP A 105 6.40 -12.83 -6.21
C TRP A 105 6.87 -11.80 -5.17
N PRO A 106 7.01 -10.50 -5.47
CA PRO A 106 7.25 -9.47 -4.45
C PRO A 106 6.15 -9.39 -3.37
N VAL A 107 4.88 -9.60 -3.72
CA VAL A 107 3.77 -9.60 -2.75
C VAL A 107 3.79 -10.86 -1.89
N VAL A 108 4.10 -12.03 -2.47
CA VAL A 108 4.36 -13.28 -1.71
C VAL A 108 5.50 -13.10 -0.72
N LEU A 109 6.63 -12.53 -1.16
CA LEU A 109 7.79 -12.23 -0.32
C LEU A 109 7.46 -11.21 0.78
N ALA A 110 6.52 -10.29 0.55
CA ALA A 110 6.02 -9.39 1.59
C ALA A 110 5.12 -10.12 2.61
N SER A 111 4.20 -10.99 2.17
CA SER A 111 3.31 -11.75 3.07
C SER A 111 4.05 -12.73 4.00
N THR A 112 5.31 -13.08 3.71
CA THR A 112 6.13 -13.86 4.65
C THR A 112 6.32 -13.18 6.01
N ALA A 113 6.27 -11.84 6.09
CA ALA A 113 6.29 -11.11 7.36
C ALA A 113 5.09 -11.47 8.25
N VAL A 114 3.90 -11.54 7.64
CA VAL A 114 2.65 -11.90 8.31
C VAL A 114 2.72 -13.35 8.80
N THR A 115 3.17 -14.25 7.93
CA THR A 115 3.37 -15.67 8.21
C THR A 115 4.34 -15.89 9.37
N GLN A 116 5.43 -15.11 9.44
CA GLN A 116 6.38 -15.17 10.55
C GLN A 116 5.74 -14.76 11.89
N GLN A 117 4.92 -13.69 11.94
CA GLN A 117 4.26 -13.30 13.19
C GLN A 117 3.12 -14.24 13.58
N MET A 118 2.34 -14.75 12.62
CA MET A 118 1.36 -15.81 12.89
C MET A 118 2.03 -17.05 13.51
N SER A 119 3.23 -17.41 13.02
CA SER A 119 4.03 -18.50 13.59
C SER A 119 4.52 -18.20 15.01
N CYS A 120 4.90 -16.95 15.33
CA CYS A 120 5.20 -16.55 16.71
C CYS A 120 3.99 -16.71 17.64
N VAL A 121 2.83 -16.20 17.23
CA VAL A 121 1.60 -16.26 18.03
C VAL A 121 1.22 -17.71 18.31
N VAL A 122 1.26 -18.57 17.28
CA VAL A 122 0.94 -20.00 17.44
C VAL A 122 1.97 -20.73 18.29
N ALA A 123 3.27 -20.45 18.15
CA ALA A 123 4.29 -21.05 19.00
C ALA A 123 4.16 -20.61 20.47
N ALA A 124 3.90 -19.31 20.71
CA ALA A 124 3.68 -18.76 22.05
C ALA A 124 2.42 -19.32 22.73
N ALA A 125 1.39 -19.67 21.97
CA ALA A 125 0.20 -20.35 22.49
C ALA A 125 0.39 -21.88 22.65
N ALA A 126 1.11 -22.53 21.74
CA ALA A 126 1.27 -23.99 21.75
C ALA A 126 2.25 -24.51 22.81
N VAL A 127 3.34 -23.79 23.11
CA VAL A 127 4.33 -24.23 24.12
C VAL A 127 3.73 -24.35 25.54
N PRO A 128 2.95 -23.38 26.05
CA PRO A 128 2.23 -23.52 27.31
C PRO A 128 1.33 -24.76 27.40
N LEU A 129 0.70 -25.17 26.29
CA LEU A 129 -0.13 -26.39 26.25
C LEU A 129 0.72 -27.66 26.44
N HIS A 130 1.97 -27.69 25.96
CA HIS A 130 2.88 -28.82 26.20
C HIS A 130 3.39 -28.87 27.64
N LEU A 131 3.64 -27.72 28.28
CA LEU A 131 3.97 -27.65 29.70
C LEU A 131 2.80 -28.15 30.56
N GLN A 132 1.58 -27.64 30.32
CA GLN A 132 0.38 -28.05 31.05
C GLN A 132 0.05 -29.54 30.84
N ALA A 133 0.28 -30.08 29.64
CA ALA A 133 0.15 -31.51 29.34
C ALA A 133 1.33 -32.38 29.82
N GLY A 134 2.35 -31.80 30.47
CA GLY A 134 3.52 -32.51 31.00
C GLY A 134 4.45 -33.12 29.94
N ARG A 135 4.33 -32.73 28.66
CA ARG A 135 5.13 -33.28 27.55
C ARG A 135 6.51 -32.64 27.46
N THR A 136 6.61 -31.38 27.86
CA THR A 136 7.87 -30.64 27.97
C THR A 136 8.07 -30.20 29.42
N GLY A 137 9.29 -30.33 29.93
CA GLY A 137 9.64 -29.82 31.25
C GLY A 137 10.10 -28.36 31.20
N PRO A 138 9.92 -27.57 32.28
CA PRO A 138 10.38 -26.16 32.31
C PRO A 138 11.89 -26.03 32.05
N ARG A 139 12.70 -27.00 32.53
CA ARG A 139 14.15 -27.05 32.25
C ARG A 139 14.48 -27.23 30.76
N GLN A 140 13.69 -28.04 30.04
CA GLN A 140 13.86 -28.25 28.60
C GLN A 140 13.47 -26.99 27.83
N LEU A 141 12.39 -26.31 28.24
CA LEU A 141 12.01 -25.03 27.65
C LEU A 141 13.09 -23.97 27.88
N LEU A 142 13.61 -23.83 29.10
CA LEU A 142 14.69 -22.87 29.39
C LEU A 142 15.98 -23.18 28.61
N ALA A 143 16.31 -24.46 28.41
CA ALA A 143 17.42 -24.85 27.52
C ALA A 143 17.14 -24.47 26.06
N ALA A 144 15.90 -24.65 25.58
CA ALA A 144 15.50 -24.26 24.23
C ALA A 144 15.54 -22.73 24.03
N CYS A 145 15.10 -21.94 25.02
CA CYS A 145 15.24 -20.48 25.04
C CYS A 145 16.73 -20.08 25.00
N GLY A 146 17.56 -20.69 25.84
CA GLY A 146 19.02 -20.47 25.82
C GLY A 146 19.65 -20.74 24.44
N VAL A 147 19.27 -21.83 23.78
CA VAL A 147 19.70 -22.15 22.40
C VAL A 147 19.16 -21.14 21.39
N LEU A 148 17.89 -20.74 21.49
CA LEU A 148 17.26 -19.77 20.58
C LEU A 148 17.91 -18.38 20.71
N LEU A 149 18.20 -17.94 21.94
CA LEU A 149 18.93 -16.71 22.24
C LEU A 149 20.36 -16.75 21.67
N LEU A 150 21.11 -17.85 21.86
CA LEU A 150 22.44 -18.02 21.29
C LEU A 150 22.43 -18.01 19.76
N LEU A 151 21.49 -18.72 19.13
CA LEU A 151 21.30 -18.73 17.68
C LEU A 151 20.92 -17.34 17.15
N GLY A 152 20.01 -16.63 17.81
CA GLY A 152 19.63 -15.27 17.47
C GLY A 152 20.81 -14.29 17.58
N TYR A 153 21.60 -14.42 18.65
CA TYR A 153 22.79 -13.59 18.86
C TYR A 153 23.89 -13.87 17.82
N ALA A 154 24.18 -15.15 17.54
CA ALA A 154 25.12 -15.56 16.51
C ALA A 154 24.68 -15.09 15.11
N THR A 155 23.37 -15.19 14.80
CA THR A 155 22.78 -14.66 13.56
C THR A 155 23.04 -13.15 13.43
N CYS A 156 22.75 -12.37 14.47
CA CYS A 156 23.03 -10.93 14.48
C CYS A 156 24.53 -10.60 14.40
N ALA A 157 25.39 -11.37 15.05
CA ALA A 157 26.84 -11.18 15.01
C ALA A 157 27.42 -11.42 13.60
N VAL A 158 27.10 -12.56 12.98
CA VAL A 158 27.64 -12.98 11.68
C VAL A 158 27.06 -12.16 10.53
N LEU A 159 25.75 -11.90 10.53
CA LEU A 159 25.06 -11.23 9.41
C LEU A 159 24.89 -9.71 9.61
N GLY A 160 25.09 -9.21 10.83
CA GLY A 160 24.99 -7.79 11.16
C GLY A 160 26.33 -7.05 11.21
N GLY A 161 27.46 -7.76 11.32
CA GLY A 161 28.80 -7.16 11.44
C GLY A 161 29.04 -6.37 12.74
N GLN A 162 28.02 -6.25 13.59
CA GLN A 162 28.08 -5.63 14.91
C GLN A 162 27.26 -6.46 15.90
N LEU A 163 27.89 -6.82 17.02
CA LEU A 163 27.21 -7.37 18.19
C LEU A 163 26.15 -6.37 18.67
N LEU A 164 25.02 -6.83 19.24
CA LEU A 164 23.97 -5.93 19.75
C LEU A 164 24.58 -4.88 20.71
N GLY A 165 24.64 -3.62 20.25
CA GLY A 165 25.24 -2.52 21.01
C GLY A 165 26.77 -2.41 20.96
N GLY A 166 27.43 -2.95 19.93
CA GLY A 166 28.85 -2.71 19.60
C GLY A 166 29.88 -3.42 20.50
N SER A 167 29.45 -4.17 21.51
CA SER A 167 30.34 -4.97 22.37
C SER A 167 29.61 -6.17 22.95
N LEU A 168 30.29 -7.31 23.03
CA LEU A 168 29.78 -8.55 23.63
C LEU A 168 29.24 -8.29 25.05
N ALA A 169 30.00 -7.56 25.86
CA ALA A 169 29.65 -7.25 27.25
C ALA A 169 28.34 -6.45 27.37
N ARG A 170 28.02 -5.60 26.40
CA ARG A 170 26.75 -4.84 26.40
C ARG A 170 25.56 -5.75 26.09
N GLY A 171 25.71 -6.64 25.11
CA GLY A 171 24.71 -7.66 24.79
C GLY A 171 24.46 -8.62 25.95
N VAL A 172 25.52 -9.17 26.55
CA VAL A 172 25.44 -10.04 27.73
C VAL A 172 24.77 -9.32 28.90
N ARG A 173 25.17 -8.08 29.21
CA ARG A 173 24.53 -7.28 30.26
C ARG A 173 23.02 -7.10 30.02
N GLN A 174 22.62 -6.80 28.78
CA GLN A 174 21.21 -6.65 28.45
C GLN A 174 20.43 -7.97 28.58
N CYS A 175 21.03 -9.10 28.21
CA CYS A 175 20.42 -10.42 28.40
C CYS A 175 20.27 -10.76 29.89
N VAL A 176 21.30 -10.51 30.72
CA VAL A 176 21.25 -10.71 32.18
C VAL A 176 20.18 -9.82 32.82
N LEU A 177 20.07 -8.55 32.43
CA LEU A 177 19.04 -7.64 32.92
C LEU A 177 17.62 -8.09 32.52
N LEU A 178 17.43 -8.55 31.28
CA LEU A 178 16.15 -9.07 30.81
C LEU A 178 15.75 -10.35 31.56
N VAL A 179 16.64 -11.35 31.58
CA VAL A 179 16.40 -12.66 32.21
C VAL A 179 16.20 -12.50 33.73
N GLY A 180 17.08 -11.75 34.40
CA GLY A 180 16.97 -11.50 35.84
C GLY A 180 15.73 -10.69 36.21
N GLY A 181 15.37 -9.69 35.40
CA GLY A 181 14.14 -8.90 35.59
C GLY A 181 12.87 -9.75 35.46
N VAL A 182 12.77 -10.57 34.42
CA VAL A 182 11.62 -11.47 34.21
C VAL A 182 11.56 -12.55 35.30
N TYR A 183 12.70 -13.07 35.75
CA TYR A 183 12.76 -14.02 36.86
C TYR A 183 12.27 -13.39 38.17
N GLY A 184 12.77 -12.20 38.54
CA GLY A 184 12.35 -11.49 39.75
C GLY A 184 10.89 -11.06 39.74
N LEU A 185 10.34 -10.77 38.55
CA LEU A 185 8.91 -10.47 38.37
C LEU A 185 8.02 -11.72 38.32
N SER A 186 8.58 -12.93 38.17
CA SER A 186 7.79 -14.15 37.92
C SER A 186 6.69 -14.44 38.96
N PRO A 187 6.93 -14.30 40.29
CA PRO A 187 5.87 -14.50 41.29
C PRO A 187 4.69 -13.52 41.14
N LEU A 188 4.98 -12.27 40.72
CA LEU A 188 3.96 -11.26 40.45
C LEU A 188 3.18 -11.59 39.16
N LEU A 189 3.88 -12.00 38.10
CA LEU A 189 3.24 -12.39 36.83
C LEU A 189 2.40 -13.68 36.99
N HIS A 190 2.85 -14.60 37.84
CA HIS A 190 2.14 -15.83 38.19
C HIS A 190 0.82 -15.52 38.92
N SER A 191 0.88 -14.69 39.97
CA SER A 191 -0.29 -14.34 40.78
C SER A 191 -1.26 -13.37 40.11
N LEU A 192 -0.81 -12.57 39.12
CA LEU A 192 -1.59 -11.49 38.48
C LEU A 192 -2.96 -11.94 37.91
N THR A 193 -3.08 -13.18 37.42
CA THR A 193 -4.34 -13.67 36.85
C THR A 193 -5.12 -14.61 37.78
N ALA A 194 -4.66 -14.88 38.99
CA ALA A 194 -5.21 -15.93 39.86
C ALA A 194 -6.70 -15.75 40.21
N THR A 195 -7.20 -14.51 40.24
CA THR A 195 -8.60 -14.17 40.56
C THR A 195 -9.53 -14.08 39.35
N VAL A 196 -9.00 -14.16 38.13
CA VAL A 196 -9.77 -14.06 36.88
C VAL A 196 -10.26 -15.45 36.45
N SER A 197 -11.39 -15.58 35.77
CA SER A 197 -11.82 -16.89 35.22
C SER A 197 -10.88 -17.36 34.09
N SER A 198 -10.79 -18.68 33.86
CA SER A 198 -10.00 -19.24 32.76
C SER A 198 -10.52 -18.83 31.39
N ASP A 199 -11.84 -18.85 31.21
CA ASP A 199 -12.46 -18.51 29.92
C ASP A 199 -12.21 -17.04 29.55
N SER A 200 -12.28 -16.13 30.54
CA SER A 200 -11.93 -14.72 30.33
C SER A 200 -10.45 -14.52 30.02
N VAL A 201 -9.53 -15.25 30.67
CA VAL A 201 -8.10 -15.18 30.33
C VAL A 201 -7.83 -15.68 28.91
N VAL A 202 -8.44 -16.78 28.48
CA VAL A 202 -8.29 -17.30 27.12
C VAL A 202 -8.89 -16.30 26.11
N ALA A 203 -10.08 -15.77 26.36
CA ALA A 203 -10.70 -14.76 25.50
C ALA A 203 -9.86 -13.48 25.37
N LEU A 204 -9.31 -12.97 26.48
CA LEU A 204 -8.42 -11.81 26.48
C LEU A 204 -7.10 -12.10 25.76
N ALA A 205 -6.47 -13.27 25.98
CA ALA A 205 -5.23 -13.65 25.31
C ALA A 205 -5.43 -13.79 23.79
N VAL A 206 -6.54 -14.38 23.34
CA VAL A 206 -6.90 -14.48 21.91
C VAL A 206 -7.19 -13.08 21.33
N GLY A 207 -7.94 -12.24 22.03
CA GLY A 207 -8.22 -10.86 21.61
C GLY A 207 -6.96 -10.00 21.48
N LEU A 208 -6.04 -10.10 22.44
CA LEU A 208 -4.76 -9.41 22.43
C LEU A 208 -3.80 -9.97 21.36
N ALA A 209 -3.82 -11.27 21.11
CA ALA A 209 -3.06 -11.88 20.01
C ALA A 209 -3.59 -11.43 18.63
N ALA A 210 -4.92 -11.31 18.48
CA ALA A 210 -5.54 -10.75 17.28
C ALA A 210 -5.21 -9.25 17.11
N ALA A 211 -5.26 -8.48 18.20
CA ALA A 211 -4.84 -7.07 18.20
C ALA A 211 -3.35 -6.90 17.86
N HIS A 212 -2.47 -7.77 18.37
CA HIS A 212 -1.06 -7.80 18.00
C HIS A 212 -0.89 -7.95 16.48
N LEU A 213 -1.52 -8.97 15.88
CA LEU A 213 -1.46 -9.21 14.42
C LEU A 213 -2.06 -8.04 13.62
N GLY A 214 -3.18 -7.46 14.07
CA GLY A 214 -3.80 -6.31 13.40
C GLY A 214 -2.98 -5.02 13.45
N LEU A 215 -2.22 -4.80 14.53
CA LEU A 215 -1.44 -3.57 14.78
C LEU A 215 0.04 -3.66 14.37
N CYS A 216 0.54 -4.87 14.08
CA CYS A 216 1.96 -5.10 13.79
C CYS A 216 2.41 -4.36 12.52
N ASP A 217 3.51 -3.61 12.60
CA ASP A 217 4.15 -3.08 11.39
C ASP A 217 4.96 -4.20 10.71
N TYR A 218 4.41 -4.74 9.62
CA TYR A 218 5.04 -5.79 8.82
C TYR A 218 6.18 -5.28 7.92
N SER A 219 6.54 -4.00 7.98
CA SER A 219 7.72 -3.45 7.30
C SER A 219 9.03 -3.89 7.99
N PHE A 220 9.75 -4.84 7.39
CA PHE A 220 11.09 -5.25 7.80
C PHE A 220 12.12 -4.11 7.89
N VAL A 221 11.82 -2.93 7.34
CA VAL A 221 12.72 -1.77 7.37
C VAL A 221 12.66 -1.04 8.71
N ASN A 222 11.53 -1.08 9.42
CA ASN A 222 11.31 -0.30 10.64
C ASN A 222 11.75 -1.08 11.89
N SER A 223 12.03 -0.38 12.99
CA SER A 223 12.05 -1.00 14.32
C SER A 223 10.60 -1.22 14.78
N VAL A 224 10.39 -2.25 15.61
CA VAL A 224 9.06 -2.60 16.15
C VAL A 224 8.45 -1.43 16.94
N THR A 225 9.27 -0.53 17.48
CA THR A 225 8.84 0.58 18.35
C THR A 225 8.93 1.96 17.68
N ASP A 226 9.30 2.07 16.40
CA ASP A 226 9.39 3.38 15.70
C ASP A 226 8.02 4.05 15.52
N LYS A 227 6.93 3.28 15.67
CA LYS A 227 5.54 3.76 15.58
C LYS A 227 4.75 3.32 16.82
N MET A 228 3.82 4.18 17.25
CA MET A 228 2.90 3.87 18.36
C MET A 228 2.11 2.57 18.14
N THR A 229 1.72 2.26 16.89
CA THR A 229 1.03 1.01 16.55
C THR A 229 1.89 -0.22 16.81
N GLY A 230 3.18 -0.17 16.51
CA GLY A 230 4.12 -1.27 16.74
C GLY A 230 4.44 -1.47 18.23
N ALA A 231 4.57 -0.37 18.99
CA ALA A 231 4.69 -0.43 20.44
C ALA A 231 3.43 -1.04 21.10
N LEU A 232 2.23 -0.65 20.65
CA LEU A 232 0.97 -1.21 21.14
C LEU A 232 0.79 -2.68 20.72
N SER A 233 1.20 -3.05 19.51
CA SER A 233 1.23 -4.43 19.02
C SER A 233 2.13 -5.32 19.87
N LEU A 234 3.35 -4.85 20.21
CA LEU A 234 4.27 -5.57 21.09
C LEU A 234 3.71 -5.71 22.51
N ALA A 235 3.15 -4.63 23.07
CA ALA A 235 2.50 -4.66 24.39
C ALA A 235 1.34 -5.67 24.44
N ALA A 236 0.51 -5.72 23.38
CA ALA A 236 -0.58 -6.69 23.28
C ALA A 236 -0.07 -8.15 23.25
N ALA A 237 0.98 -8.45 22.48
CA ALA A 237 1.57 -9.79 22.46
C ALA A 237 2.19 -10.21 23.80
N VAL A 238 2.95 -9.32 24.43
CA VAL A 238 3.56 -9.59 25.75
C VAL A 238 2.48 -9.77 26.81
N LEU A 239 1.43 -8.93 26.81
CA LEU A 239 0.31 -9.08 27.74
C LEU A 239 -0.46 -10.39 27.51
N ALA A 240 -0.73 -10.76 26.25
CA ALA A 240 -1.35 -12.06 25.93
C ALA A 240 -0.54 -13.24 26.48
N ALA A 241 0.78 -13.21 26.31
CA ALA A 241 1.68 -14.23 26.84
C ALA A 241 1.74 -14.25 28.38
N VAL A 242 1.76 -13.08 29.03
CA VAL A 242 1.70 -12.97 30.50
C VAL A 242 0.39 -13.51 31.05
N LEU A 243 -0.75 -13.23 30.41
CA LEU A 243 -2.05 -13.78 30.82
C LEU A 243 -2.08 -15.31 30.77
N VAL A 244 -1.47 -15.92 29.73
CA VAL A 244 -1.32 -17.38 29.62
C VAL A 244 -0.29 -17.91 30.63
N ALA A 245 0.82 -17.22 30.84
CA ALA A 245 1.87 -17.61 31.78
C ALA A 245 1.37 -17.64 33.24
N GLY A 246 0.48 -16.71 33.61
CA GLY A 246 -0.20 -16.69 34.91
C GLY A 246 -1.09 -17.91 35.19
N ARG A 247 -1.23 -18.84 34.23
CA ARG A 247 -1.94 -20.13 34.36
C ARG A 247 -1.02 -21.36 34.28
N MET A 248 0.29 -21.14 34.37
CA MET A 248 1.24 -22.23 34.59
C MET A 248 1.14 -22.74 36.04
N ARG A 249 1.69 -23.92 36.32
CA ARG A 249 1.58 -24.55 37.64
C ARG A 249 2.66 -24.09 38.61
N THR A 250 3.74 -23.53 38.09
CA THR A 250 4.90 -23.08 38.87
C THR A 250 5.39 -21.71 38.39
N GLU A 251 6.06 -20.98 39.27
CA GLU A 251 6.75 -19.72 38.94
C GLU A 251 7.87 -19.94 37.91
N LEU A 252 8.49 -21.13 37.89
CA LEU A 252 9.54 -21.48 36.92
C LEU A 252 8.97 -21.66 35.50
N GLU A 253 7.80 -22.31 35.37
CA GLU A 253 7.07 -22.39 34.10
C GLU A 253 6.60 -21.01 33.65
N THR A 254 6.07 -20.19 34.57
CA THR A 254 5.63 -18.81 34.30
C THR A 254 6.79 -18.00 33.71
N PHE A 255 7.95 -18.03 34.37
CA PHE A 255 9.20 -17.41 33.92
C PHE A 255 9.61 -17.90 32.53
N ALA A 256 9.60 -19.22 32.30
CA ALA A 256 10.01 -19.81 31.02
C ALA A 256 9.08 -19.43 29.85
N VAL A 257 7.76 -19.35 30.08
CA VAL A 257 6.79 -18.92 29.06
C VAL A 257 6.94 -17.44 28.74
N VAL A 258 7.11 -16.56 29.75
CA VAL A 258 7.31 -15.12 29.51
C VAL A 258 8.64 -14.86 28.81
N LEU A 259 9.72 -15.58 29.19
CA LEU A 259 11.01 -15.50 28.52
C LEU A 259 10.91 -15.92 27.05
N LEU A 260 10.26 -17.05 26.75
CA LEU A 260 10.00 -17.47 25.36
C LEU A 260 9.22 -16.40 24.58
N ALA A 261 8.18 -15.82 25.18
CA ALA A 261 7.39 -14.79 24.52
C ALA A 261 8.22 -13.54 24.19
N LEU A 262 9.10 -13.12 25.09
CA LEU A 262 10.05 -12.03 24.82
C LEU A 262 11.04 -12.40 23.71
N GLU A 263 11.54 -13.63 23.68
CA GLU A 263 12.38 -14.09 22.57
C GLU A 263 11.61 -14.08 21.22
N LEU A 264 10.36 -14.56 21.21
CA LEU A 264 9.51 -14.63 20.02
C LEU A 264 9.05 -13.26 19.51
N PHE A 265 8.64 -12.32 20.38
CA PHE A 265 8.05 -11.05 19.98
C PHE A 265 9.00 -9.86 20.04
N LEU A 266 9.94 -9.82 21.00
CA LEU A 266 10.89 -8.71 21.15
C LEU A 266 12.19 -8.99 20.39
N LEU A 267 12.84 -10.15 20.58
CA LEU A 267 14.18 -10.40 20.01
C LEU A 267 14.15 -10.91 18.57
N SER A 268 13.25 -11.85 18.25
CA SER A 268 13.23 -12.51 16.93
C SER A 268 13.07 -11.56 15.72
N PRO A 269 12.33 -10.43 15.79
CA PRO A 269 12.24 -9.49 14.67
C PRO A 269 13.58 -8.88 14.27
N PHE A 270 14.49 -8.66 15.24
CA PHE A 270 15.84 -8.16 14.95
C PHE A 270 16.64 -9.19 14.13
N ALA A 271 16.67 -10.45 14.57
CA ALA A 271 17.38 -11.53 13.85
C ALA A 271 16.81 -11.72 12.43
N ARG A 272 15.48 -11.72 12.26
CA ARG A 272 14.80 -11.81 10.96
C ARG A 272 15.19 -10.66 10.02
N ARG A 273 15.30 -9.43 10.54
CA ARG A 273 15.74 -8.25 9.77
C ARG A 273 17.17 -8.40 9.25
N HIS A 274 18.08 -8.99 10.03
CA HIS A 274 19.44 -9.30 9.56
C HIS A 274 19.45 -10.40 8.49
N VAL A 275 18.73 -11.51 8.70
CA VAL A 275 18.61 -12.60 7.69
C VAL A 275 18.03 -12.06 6.38
N ARG A 276 16.96 -11.27 6.44
CA ARG A 276 16.31 -10.67 5.26
C ARG A 276 17.19 -9.68 4.50
N ARG A 277 18.06 -8.94 5.20
CA ARG A 277 19.03 -8.03 4.59
C ARG A 277 20.16 -8.76 3.88
N ALA A 278 20.61 -9.89 4.43
CA ALA A 278 21.70 -10.67 3.87
C ALA A 278 21.26 -11.56 2.69
N SER A 279 20.12 -12.24 2.78
CA SER A 279 19.70 -13.19 1.74
C SER A 279 18.18 -13.42 1.72
N VAL A 280 17.56 -13.22 0.55
CA VAL A 280 16.15 -13.52 0.33
C VAL A 280 15.85 -15.03 0.43
N PRO A 281 16.62 -15.95 -0.17
CA PRO A 281 16.46 -17.39 0.05
C PRO A 281 16.54 -17.79 1.53
N ALA A 282 17.47 -17.24 2.31
CA ALA A 282 17.59 -17.55 3.74
C ALA A 282 16.36 -17.08 4.53
N HIS A 283 15.79 -15.93 4.18
CA HIS A 283 14.54 -15.42 4.77
C HIS A 283 13.32 -16.31 4.43
N LEU A 284 13.25 -16.83 3.20
CA LEU A 284 12.21 -17.79 2.82
C LEU A 284 12.37 -19.12 3.58
N ALA A 285 13.59 -19.65 3.67
CA ALA A 285 13.89 -20.85 4.43
C ALA A 285 13.54 -20.68 5.93
N LEU A 286 13.93 -19.56 6.55
CA LEU A 286 13.57 -19.23 7.94
C LEU A 286 12.05 -19.17 8.13
N THR A 287 11.31 -18.58 7.18
CA THR A 287 9.84 -18.54 7.21
C THR A 287 9.24 -19.94 7.16
N ALA A 288 9.74 -20.80 6.27
CA ALA A 288 9.28 -22.19 6.15
C ALA A 288 9.57 -23.00 7.42
N VAL A 289 10.79 -22.88 7.97
CA VAL A 289 11.18 -23.53 9.24
C VAL A 289 10.28 -23.07 10.39
N MET A 290 10.01 -21.77 10.51
CA MET A 290 9.12 -21.26 11.56
C MET A 290 7.68 -21.76 11.42
N ALA A 291 7.12 -21.75 10.20
CA ALA A 291 5.76 -22.24 9.96
C ALA A 291 5.66 -23.75 10.23
N ALA A 292 6.66 -24.53 9.80
CA ALA A 292 6.76 -25.95 10.09
C ALA A 292 6.87 -26.22 11.60
N ALA A 293 7.74 -25.49 12.31
CA ALA A 293 7.92 -25.62 13.76
C ALA A 293 6.65 -25.25 14.53
N ALA A 294 5.97 -24.16 14.18
CA ALA A 294 4.70 -23.78 14.80
C ALA A 294 3.59 -24.81 14.53
N THR A 295 3.53 -25.38 13.31
CA THR A 295 2.61 -26.47 12.97
C THR A 295 2.91 -27.75 13.76
N ALA A 296 4.19 -28.14 13.87
CA ALA A 296 4.64 -29.30 14.61
C ALA A 296 4.43 -29.16 16.13
N LEU A 297 4.58 -27.96 16.68
CA LEU A 297 4.21 -27.65 18.06
C LEU A 297 2.69 -27.76 18.26
N LEU A 298 1.87 -27.27 17.33
CA LEU A 298 0.42 -27.32 17.49
C LEU A 298 -0.16 -28.74 17.32
N PHE A 299 0.47 -29.59 16.49
CA PHE A 299 -0.09 -30.89 16.08
C PHE A 299 -0.41 -31.85 17.24
N PRO A 300 0.46 -32.08 18.26
CA PRO A 300 0.12 -32.95 19.39
C PRO A 300 -0.90 -32.33 20.35
N ALA A 301 -1.15 -31.01 20.30
CA ALA A 301 -2.18 -30.35 21.08
C ALA A 301 -3.56 -30.39 20.37
N SER A 302 -3.58 -30.15 19.05
CA SER A 302 -4.76 -30.30 18.21
C SER A 302 -4.36 -30.52 16.74
N PRO A 303 -4.57 -31.72 16.18
CA PRO A 303 -4.32 -31.98 14.76
C PRO A 303 -5.20 -31.11 13.85
N ALA A 304 -6.45 -30.87 14.24
CA ALA A 304 -7.36 -29.97 13.53
C ALA A 304 -6.86 -28.51 13.57
N GLY A 305 -6.37 -28.04 14.72
CA GLY A 305 -5.76 -26.72 14.86
C GLY A 305 -4.49 -26.57 14.02
N ALA A 306 -3.63 -27.59 13.99
CA ALA A 306 -2.43 -27.60 13.14
C ALA A 306 -2.78 -27.60 11.65
N GLY A 307 -3.78 -28.36 11.22
CA GLY A 307 -4.29 -28.33 9.85
C GLY A 307 -4.87 -26.96 9.46
N ALA A 308 -5.67 -26.35 10.34
CA ALA A 308 -6.21 -25.01 10.15
C ALA A 308 -5.10 -23.94 10.08
N PHE A 309 -4.08 -24.04 10.93
CA PHE A 309 -2.92 -23.14 10.90
C PHE A 309 -2.13 -23.30 9.60
N ALA A 310 -1.77 -24.53 9.19
CA ALA A 310 -1.08 -24.79 7.93
C ALA A 310 -1.88 -24.29 6.72
N GLY A 311 -3.20 -24.50 6.70
CA GLY A 311 -4.11 -23.93 5.71
C GLY A 311 -4.07 -22.41 5.68
N SER A 312 -4.13 -21.75 6.84
CA SER A 312 -4.04 -20.28 6.94
C SER A 312 -2.69 -19.74 6.46
N VAL A 313 -1.59 -20.44 6.71
CA VAL A 313 -0.25 -20.10 6.18
C VAL A 313 -0.26 -20.14 4.65
N LEU A 314 -0.81 -21.18 4.03
CA LEU A 314 -0.91 -21.28 2.57
C LEU A 314 -1.81 -20.18 1.99
N VAL A 315 -2.95 -19.90 2.64
CA VAL A 315 -3.87 -18.83 2.23
C VAL A 315 -3.18 -17.47 2.31
N VAL A 316 -2.58 -17.11 3.44
CA VAL A 316 -1.93 -15.80 3.65
C VAL A 316 -0.69 -15.63 2.77
N THR A 317 0.11 -16.69 2.55
CA THR A 317 1.38 -16.59 1.80
C THR A 317 1.20 -16.65 0.29
N LEU A 318 0.16 -17.31 -0.23
CA LEU A 318 0.00 -17.57 -1.68
C LEU A 318 -1.34 -17.06 -2.21
N VAL A 319 -2.46 -17.45 -1.58
CA VAL A 319 -3.81 -17.13 -2.09
C VAL A 319 -4.12 -15.64 -1.95
N CYS A 320 -3.79 -15.03 -0.81
CA CYS A 320 -3.99 -13.61 -0.56
C CYS A 320 -3.18 -12.73 -1.53
N PRO A 321 -1.86 -12.96 -1.76
CA PRO A 321 -1.12 -12.31 -2.85
C PRO A 321 -1.76 -12.51 -4.23
N ALA A 322 -2.23 -13.71 -4.58
CA ALA A 322 -2.89 -13.96 -5.86
C ALA A 322 -4.22 -13.20 -5.99
N ALA A 323 -4.99 -13.07 -4.90
CA ALA A 323 -6.21 -12.28 -4.85
C ALA A 323 -5.92 -10.77 -4.94
N LEU A 324 -4.90 -10.27 -4.23
CA LEU A 324 -4.47 -8.87 -4.25
C LEU A 324 -3.90 -8.42 -5.61
N VAL A 325 -3.30 -9.33 -6.38
CA VAL A 325 -2.83 -9.08 -7.74
C VAL A 325 -3.99 -9.11 -8.74
N ARG A 326 -4.90 -10.10 -8.66
CA ARG A 326 -6.11 -10.13 -9.51
C ARG A 326 -7.03 -8.93 -9.27
N GLY A 327 -7.27 -8.61 -8.00
CA GLY A 327 -8.07 -7.45 -7.59
C GLY A 327 -7.49 -6.09 -8.00
N HIS A 328 -6.21 -6.05 -8.39
CA HIS A 328 -5.59 -4.84 -8.92
C HIS A 328 -6.19 -4.39 -10.26
N VAL A 329 -6.81 -5.29 -11.02
CA VAL A 329 -7.47 -4.96 -12.30
C VAL A 329 -8.67 -4.03 -12.08
N PHE A 330 -9.32 -4.10 -10.92
CA PHE A 330 -10.47 -3.24 -10.59
C PHE A 330 -10.08 -1.87 -10.02
N LYS A 331 -8.78 -1.55 -9.96
CA LYS A 331 -8.34 -0.21 -9.56
C LYS A 331 -8.46 0.76 -10.74
N ALA A 332 -9.29 1.79 -10.56
CA ALA A 332 -9.30 2.99 -11.37
C ALA A 332 -8.71 4.16 -10.55
N LYS A 333 -7.58 4.70 -10.98
CA LYS A 333 -7.15 6.06 -10.65
C LYS A 333 -7.42 6.92 -11.88
N ILE A 334 -8.31 7.89 -11.74
CA ILE A 334 -8.49 8.95 -12.73
C ILE A 334 -7.55 10.08 -12.32
N SER A 335 -6.56 10.38 -13.15
CA SER A 335 -5.75 11.59 -13.04
C SER A 335 -6.36 12.65 -13.96
N GLY A 336 -6.60 13.85 -13.42
CA GLY A 336 -6.88 15.00 -14.27
C GLY A 336 -5.64 15.39 -15.06
N PRO A 337 -5.78 16.07 -16.21
CA PRO A 337 -4.65 16.62 -16.97
C PRO A 337 -4.01 17.86 -16.31
N TRP A 338 -4.40 18.18 -15.07
CA TRP A 338 -3.78 19.21 -14.26
C TRP A 338 -2.62 18.55 -13.52
N ASP A 339 -1.39 18.99 -13.81
CA ASP A 339 -0.24 18.56 -13.04
C ASP A 339 -0.42 19.11 -11.61
N GLU A 340 -0.35 18.24 -10.60
CA GLU A 340 -0.39 18.67 -9.20
C GLU A 340 0.85 19.54 -9.00
N ALA A 341 0.68 20.86 -8.85
CA ALA A 341 1.78 21.81 -8.84
C ALA A 341 2.77 21.46 -7.72
N ALA A 342 3.86 20.78 -8.10
CA ALA A 342 4.90 20.39 -7.17
C ALA A 342 5.51 21.67 -6.60
N PRO A 343 5.33 21.96 -5.29
CA PRO A 343 5.89 23.18 -4.72
C PRO A 343 7.41 23.12 -4.90
N HIS A 344 7.99 24.16 -5.48
CA HIS A 344 9.43 24.31 -5.47
C HIS A 344 9.86 24.57 -4.03
N ILE A 345 10.15 23.48 -3.31
CA ILE A 345 10.74 23.52 -1.98
C ILE A 345 12.23 23.80 -2.20
N PRO A 346 12.76 24.96 -1.76
CA PRO A 346 14.19 25.23 -1.82
C PRO A 346 14.98 24.09 -1.19
N SER A 347 16.12 23.72 -1.77
CA SER A 347 16.98 22.64 -1.30
C SER A 347 17.47 22.83 0.14
N GLU A 348 17.39 24.05 0.67
CA GLU A 348 17.65 24.43 2.06
C GLU A 348 16.57 23.93 3.04
N LEU A 349 15.31 23.85 2.59
CA LEU A 349 14.16 23.36 3.37
C LEU A 349 13.91 21.86 3.18
N MET A 350 14.56 21.22 2.20
CA MET A 350 14.54 19.76 2.10
C MET A 350 15.36 19.15 3.25
N PRO A 351 14.82 18.16 4.00
CA PRO A 351 15.59 17.47 5.02
C PRO A 351 16.84 16.85 4.40
N ARG A 352 18.03 17.33 4.77
CA ARG A 352 19.30 16.74 4.33
C ARG A 352 19.27 15.24 4.65
N ARG A 353 19.27 14.40 3.61
CA ARG A 353 19.49 12.96 3.75
C ARG A 353 20.91 12.75 4.27
N THR A 354 21.07 12.73 5.59
CA THR A 354 22.27 12.29 6.29
C THR A 354 22.38 10.77 6.19
N GLY A 355 22.65 10.28 4.97
CA GLY A 355 22.84 8.89 4.63
C GLY A 355 24.20 8.71 3.95
N ALA A 356 25.10 7.98 4.59
CA ALA A 356 26.47 7.79 4.13
C ALA A 356 26.55 7.00 2.81
N GLY A 357 27.50 7.40 1.95
CA GLY A 357 28.16 6.53 0.97
C GLY A 357 27.39 6.20 -0.31
N GLY A 358 27.90 6.68 -1.45
CA GLY A 358 27.50 6.20 -2.78
C GLY A 358 27.42 7.32 -3.81
N ALA A 359 28.40 7.37 -4.72
CA ALA A 359 28.48 8.38 -5.76
C ALA A 359 27.26 8.36 -6.69
N ALA A 360 26.58 9.50 -6.84
CA ALA A 360 25.65 9.74 -7.93
C ALA A 360 26.43 10.36 -9.09
N ALA A 361 26.49 9.67 -10.23
CA ALA A 361 27.11 10.20 -11.44
C ALA A 361 26.33 11.42 -11.96
N ALA A 362 27.04 12.50 -12.27
CA ALA A 362 26.45 13.66 -12.93
C ALA A 362 26.08 13.29 -14.38
N ALA A 363 24.81 13.48 -14.75
CA ALA A 363 24.41 13.51 -16.15
C ALA A 363 24.73 14.91 -16.71
N PRO A 364 25.29 15.02 -17.93
CA PRO A 364 25.70 16.30 -18.49
C PRO A 364 24.50 17.16 -18.89
N GLU A 365 24.65 18.45 -18.63
CA GLU A 365 23.70 19.51 -18.93
C GLU A 365 23.61 19.74 -20.45
N ALA A 366 22.46 19.42 -21.04
CA ALA A 366 22.22 19.63 -22.47
C ALA A 366 21.88 21.10 -22.74
N SER A 367 22.82 21.85 -23.31
CA SER A 367 22.63 23.22 -23.74
C SER A 367 21.50 23.33 -24.77
N ARG A 368 20.56 24.26 -24.53
CA ARG A 368 19.62 24.74 -25.54
C ARG A 368 20.08 26.09 -26.06
N THR A 369 20.42 26.13 -27.34
CA THR A 369 20.21 27.30 -28.21
C THR A 369 18.75 27.33 -28.66
#